data_AF-A0A6P0J230-F1
#
_entry.id   AF-A0A6P0J230-F1
#
_cell.length_a   1.000
_cell.length_b   1.000
_cell.length_c   1.000
_cell.angle_alpha   90.00
_cell.angle_beta   90.00
_cell.angle_gamma   90.00
#
_symmetry.space_group_name_H-M   'P 1'
#
loop_
_entity.id
_entity.type
_entity.pdbx_description
1 polymer ?
#
loop_
_entity_poly.entity_id
_entity_poly.type
_entity_poly.pdbx_seq_one_letter_code
_entity_poly.pdbx_strand_id
1 'polypeptide(L)' 'MNSEQLELTIGWLYPTLMSTYGDRGNVICLQQRTQWRGIRVN' A
#
# COMPACT_ATOMS: atom_id res chain seq x y z
N MET A 1 5.30 -21.87 15.49
CA MET A 1 6.05 -20.95 14.62
C MET A 1 5.40 -19.60 14.75
N ASN A 2 6.08 -18.59 15.30
CA ASN A 2 5.52 -17.25 15.42
C ASN A 2 5.39 -16.69 14.01
N SER A 3 4.20 -16.80 13.43
CA SER A 3 3.87 -16.10 12.19
C SER A 3 3.76 -14.63 12.55
N GLU A 4 4.90 -13.93 12.63
CA GLU A 4 4.87 -12.48 12.81
C GLU A 4 4.05 -11.90 11.67
N GLN A 5 2.89 -11.36 12.01
CA GLN A 5 1.98 -10.80 11.03
C GLN A 5 2.60 -9.49 10.55
N LEU A 6 3.28 -9.55 9.41
CA LEU A 6 3.94 -8.41 8.80
C LEU A 6 2.88 -7.33 8.50
N GLU A 7 3.15 -6.10 8.93
CA GLU A 7 2.31 -4.92 8.69
C GLU A 7 3.13 -3.84 7.97
N LEU A 8 2.54 -3.24 6.94
CA LEU A 8 3.13 -2.17 6.15
C LEU A 8 2.21 -0.95 6.14
N THR A 9 2.79 0.25 6.24
CA THR A 9 2.06 1.52 6.08
C THR A 9 2.42 2.13 4.73
N ILE A 10 1.42 2.47 3.92
CA ILE A 10 1.62 3.09 2.60
C ILE A 10 1.44 4.60 2.74
N GLY A 11 2.54 5.36 2.72
CA GLY A 11 2.51 6.82 2.75
C GLY A 11 2.31 7.42 1.36
N TRP A 12 1.09 7.91 1.06
CA TRP A 12 0.82 8.68 -0.16
C TRP A 12 1.15 10.16 0.07
N LEU A 13 2.35 10.57 -0.33
CA LEU A 13 2.83 11.94 -0.17
C LEU A 13 2.23 12.86 -1.23
N TYR A 14 1.76 14.04 -0.80
CA TYR A 14 1.20 15.09 -1.66
C TYR A 14 0.05 14.65 -2.59
N PRO A 15 -0.99 13.97 -2.07
CA PRO A 15 -2.05 13.37 -2.89
C PRO A 15 -2.85 14.38 -3.74
N THR A 16 -2.87 15.65 -3.33
CA THR A 16 -3.60 16.73 -4.01
C THR A 16 -2.72 17.50 -5.01
N LEU A 17 -1.42 17.59 -4.76
CA LEU A 17 -0.47 18.35 -5.57
C LEU A 17 0.19 17.49 -6.66
N MET A 18 0.40 16.20 -6.39
CA MET A 18 0.87 15.18 -7.34
C MET A 18 -0.26 14.21 -7.68
N SER A 19 -1.33 14.75 -8.28
CA SER A 19 -2.48 13.97 -8.74
C SER A 19 -2.46 13.69 -10.25
N THR A 20 -1.56 14.35 -10.97
CA THR A 20 -1.31 14.10 -12.39
C THR A 20 -0.54 12.79 -12.54
N TYR A 21 -1.09 11.86 -13.32
CA TYR A 21 -0.56 10.51 -13.59
C TYR A 21 -0.82 9.44 -12.52
N GLY A 22 -2.08 9.03 -12.34
CA GLY A 22 -2.41 7.65 -11.93
C GLY A 22 -1.88 7.12 -10.59
N ASP A 23 -1.27 7.97 -9.75
CA ASP A 23 -0.62 7.55 -8.49
C ASP A 23 -1.59 6.89 -7.52
N ARG A 24 -2.86 7.28 -7.57
CA ARG A 24 -3.94 6.59 -6.84
C ARG A 24 -4.04 5.11 -7.23
N GLY A 25 -3.93 4.79 -8.53
CA GLY A 25 -3.93 3.42 -9.03
C GLY A 25 -2.71 2.64 -8.56
N ASN A 26 -1.54 3.30 -8.50
CA ASN A 26 -0.32 2.70 -8.00
C ASN A 26 -0.45 2.30 -6.52
N VAL A 27 -1.01 3.18 -5.67
CA VAL A 27 -1.25 2.91 -4.24
C VAL A 27 -2.20 1.73 -4.06
N ILE A 28 -3.31 1.68 -4.81
CA ILE A 28 -4.29 0.59 -4.76
C ILE A 28 -3.65 -0.74 -5.19
N CYS A 29 -2.89 -0.75 -6.28
CA CYS A 29 -2.17 -1.93 -6.74
C CYS A 29 -1.16 -2.44 -5.69
N LEU A 30 -0.45 -1.54 -5.02
CA LEU A 30 0.50 -1.90 -3.98
C LEU A 30 -0.20 -2.57 -2.79
N GLN A 31 -1.31 -1.98 -2.32
CA GLN A 31 -2.14 -2.53 -1.26
C GLN A 31 -2.70 -3.93 -1.60
N GLN A 32 -3.17 -4.13 -2.83
CA GLN A 32 -3.69 -5.43 -3.24
C GLN A 32 -2.60 -6.52 -3.28
N ARG A 33 -1.39 -6.15 -3.73
CA ARG A 33 -0.24 -7.07 -3.81
C ARG A 33 0.28 -7.49 -2.45
N THR A 34 0.27 -6.60 -1.45
CA THR A 34 0.68 -6.95 -0.08
C THR A 34 -0.34 -7.89 0.57
N GLN A 35 -1.63 -7.64 0.37
CA GLN A 35 -2.71 -8.51 0.85
C GLN A 35 -2.62 -9.93 0.27
N TRP A 36 -2.32 -10.09 -1.03
CA TRP A 36 -2.10 -11.41 -1.64
C TRP A 36 -0.94 -12.19 -1.03
N ARG A 37 0.00 -11.51 -0.37
CA ARG A 37 1.12 -12.12 0.34
C ARG A 37 0.84 -12.32 1.83
N GLY A 38 -0.38 -12.06 2.29
CA GLY A 38 -0.75 -12.15 3.72
C GLY A 38 -0.16 -11.03 4.59
N ILE A 39 0.28 -9.93 3.98
CA ILE A 39 0.83 -8.77 4.68
C ILE A 39 -0.30 -7.76 4.93
N ARG A 40 -0.48 -7.34 6.18
CA ARG A 40 -1.48 -6.35 6.56
C ARG A 40 -1.03 -4.96 6.12
N VAL A 41 -1.99 -4.13 5.70
CA VAL A 41 -1.75 -2.70 5.40
C VAL A 41 -2.53 -1.85 6.39
N ASN A 42 -1.87 -0.85 6.98
CA ASN A 42 -2.46 0.16 7.88
C ASN A 42 -2.92 1.39 7.09
#